data_AF-A0A672ZD42-F1
#
_entry.id   AF-A0A672ZD42-F1
#
_cell.length_a   1.000
_cell.length_b   1.000
_cell.length_c   1.000
_cell.angle_alpha   90.00
_cell.angle_beta   90.00
_cell.angle_gamma   90.00
#
_symmetry.space_group_name_H-M   'P 1'
#
loop_
_entity.id
_entity.type
_entity.pdbx_description
1 polymer ?
#
loop_
_entity_poly.entity_id
_entity_poly.type
_entity_poly.pdbx_seq_one_letter_code
_entity_poly.pdbx_strand_id
1 'polypeptide(L)'
;LLMAKWLPTLLHDKEIPPEMFSTRHSGGGSIMIWGFQTVDALREAIFTTWSNVPTSLLETLASSMPKQIFEVISKNGGATHY
;
A
#
# COMPACT_ATOMS: atom_id res chain seq x y z
N LEU A 1 8.67 12.40 -12.53
CA LEU A 1 8.82 11.71 -13.84
C LEU A 1 8.97 10.18 -13.73
N LEU A 2 9.43 9.61 -12.61
CA LEU A 2 9.56 8.14 -12.45
C LEU A 2 8.26 7.42 -12.00
N MET A 3 7.30 8.10 -11.40
CA MET A 3 6.03 7.48 -10.99
C MET A 3 5.05 7.22 -12.14
N ALA A 4 5.20 7.90 -13.28
CA ALA A 4 4.34 7.69 -14.44
C ALA A 4 4.69 6.40 -15.23
N LYS A 5 5.84 5.78 -14.95
CA LYS A 5 6.33 4.62 -15.71
C LYS A 5 5.86 3.27 -15.16
N TRP A 6 5.29 3.24 -13.96
CA TRP A 6 4.90 2.01 -13.25
C TRP A 6 3.40 1.89 -12.94
N LEU A 7 2.62 2.94 -13.22
CA LEU A 7 1.15 2.89 -13.11
C LEU A 7 0.49 1.91 -14.11
N PRO A 8 0.99 1.74 -15.35
CA PRO A 8 0.38 0.81 -16.30
C PRO A 8 0.51 -0.67 -15.93
N THR A 9 1.58 -1.08 -15.24
CA THR A 9 1.83 -2.49 -14.91
C THR A 9 0.91 -3.04 -13.80
N LEU A 10 0.30 -2.17 -12.99
CA LEU A 10 -0.71 -2.54 -12.01
C LEU A 10 -2.14 -2.58 -12.60
N LEU A 11 -2.34 -2.03 -13.81
CA LEU A 11 -3.66 -1.85 -14.42
C LEU A 11 -3.87 -2.70 -15.69
N HIS A 12 -2.94 -3.61 -16.00
CA HIS A 12 -3.03 -4.48 -17.16
C HIS A 12 -3.76 -5.80 -16.91
N ASP A 13 -4.27 -6.04 -15.70
CA ASP A 13 -5.16 -7.17 -15.42
C ASP A 13 -6.63 -6.76 -15.68
N LYS A 14 -6.95 -6.56 -16.95
CA LYS A 14 -8.31 -6.74 -17.48
C LYS A 14 -8.24 -8.07 -18.22
N GLU A 15 -9.03 -9.09 -17.88
CA GLU A 15 -10.47 -9.12 -18.12
C GLU A 15 -11.15 -10.11 -17.17
N ILE A 16 -11.89 -9.62 -16.17
CA ILE A 16 -12.98 -10.41 -15.59
C ILE A 16 -14.23 -10.03 -16.40
N PRO A 17 -14.79 -10.92 -17.25
CA PRO A 17 -15.96 -10.60 -18.06
C PRO A 17 -17.15 -10.15 -17.18
N PRO A 18 -17.93 -9.15 -17.62
CA PRO A 18 -19.04 -8.58 -16.84
C PRO A 18 -20.15 -9.59 -16.51
N GLU A 19 -20.23 -10.72 -17.23
CA GLU A 19 -21.13 -11.83 -16.92
C GLU A 19 -20.77 -12.56 -15.61
N MET A 20 -19.51 -12.52 -15.17
CA MET A 20 -19.05 -13.25 -13.98
C MET A 20 -19.56 -12.64 -12.67
N PHE A 21 -20.01 -11.37 -12.70
CA PHE A 21 -20.53 -10.65 -11.53
C PHE A 21 -22.03 -10.84 -11.29
N SER A 22 -22.74 -11.59 -12.14
CA SER A 22 -24.21 -11.57 -12.15
C SER A 22 -24.90 -12.94 -12.11
N THR A 23 -24.33 -13.97 -11.46
CA THR A 23 -25.17 -15.14 -11.14
C THR A 23 -24.83 -15.83 -9.83
N ARG A 24 -25.84 -15.86 -8.95
CA ARG A 24 -26.05 -16.63 -7.69
C ARG A 24 -25.64 -15.89 -6.41
N HIS A 25 -26.50 -15.63 -5.42
CA HIS A 25 -27.89 -16.04 -5.17
C HIS A 25 -28.61 -14.94 -4.36
N SER A 26 -29.93 -14.85 -4.54
CA SER A 26 -30.83 -14.11 -3.65
C SER A 26 -30.54 -14.44 -2.18
N GLY A 27 -30.29 -13.41 -1.38
CA GLY A 27 -30.22 -13.48 0.09
C GLY A 27 -28.82 -13.30 0.68
N GLY A 28 -28.45 -12.04 0.97
CA GLY A 28 -27.44 -11.69 1.99
C GLY A 28 -25.99 -12.10 1.68
N GLY A 29 -25.30 -11.34 0.82
CA GLY A 29 -23.93 -11.67 0.43
C GLY A 29 -23.06 -10.48 0.06
N SER A 30 -23.15 -9.37 0.80
CA SER A 30 -22.05 -8.38 0.77
C SER A 30 -21.03 -8.84 1.81
N ILE A 31 -19.91 -9.41 1.36
CA ILE A 31 -18.74 -9.53 2.21
C ILE A 31 -18.29 -8.10 2.49
N MET A 32 -18.70 -7.58 3.64
CA MET A 32 -18.19 -6.34 4.22
C MET A 32 -16.70 -6.53 4.44
N ILE A 33 -15.89 -6.08 3.48
CA ILE A 33 -14.46 -5.93 3.70
C ILE A 33 -14.34 -4.80 4.73
N TRP A 34 -13.95 -5.16 5.95
CA TRP A 34 -14.10 -4.44 7.23
C TRP A 34 -13.29 -3.14 7.34
N GLY A 35 -13.32 -2.30 6.31
CA GLY A 35 -12.62 -1.02 6.26
C GLY A 35 -13.20 -0.04 5.23
N PHE A 36 -13.70 -0.50 4.09
CA PHE A 36 -14.22 0.39 3.03
C PHE A 36 -15.34 -0.28 2.23
N GLN A 37 -16.41 0.48 1.97
CA GLN A 37 -17.61 -0.02 1.28
C GLN A 37 -17.43 -0.12 -0.25
N THR A 38 -16.45 0.59 -0.82
CA THR A 38 -16.15 0.59 -2.25
C THR A 38 -14.64 0.69 -2.51
N VAL A 39 -14.21 0.29 -3.70
CA VAL A 39 -12.82 0.46 -4.16
C VAL A 39 -12.43 1.94 -4.20
N ASP A 40 -13.35 2.83 -4.57
CA ASP A 40 -13.11 4.28 -4.58
C ASP A 40 -12.88 4.83 -3.17
N ALA A 41 -13.64 4.36 -2.18
CA ALA A 41 -13.45 4.77 -0.79
C ALA A 41 -12.09 4.32 -0.24
N LEU A 42 -11.65 3.10 -0.58
CA LEU A 42 -10.32 2.61 -0.24
C LEU A 42 -9.22 3.44 -0.93
N ARG A 43 -9.40 3.74 -2.22
CA ARG A 43 -8.47 4.55 -3.01
C ARG A 43 -8.28 5.93 -2.38
N GLU A 44 -9.37 6.64 -2.11
CA GLU A 44 -9.32 7.97 -1.48
C GLU A 44 -8.66 7.95 -0.11
N ALA A 45 -8.93 6.93 0.70
CA ALA A 45 -8.31 6.79 2.02
C ALA A 45 -6.79 6.60 1.91
N ILE A 46 -6.30 5.75 1.00
CA ILE A 46 -4.87 5.56 0.77
C ILE A 46 -4.20 6.88 0.36
N PHE A 47 -4.78 7.59 -0.61
CA PHE A 47 -4.23 8.87 -1.07
C PHE A 47 -4.22 9.93 0.03
N THR A 48 -5.31 10.00 0.81
CA THR A 48 -5.43 10.94 1.93
C THR A 48 -4.41 10.64 3.02
N THR A 49 -4.29 9.38 3.45
CA THR A 49 -3.31 8.98 4.46
C THR A 49 -1.89 9.25 4.00
N TRP A 50 -1.54 8.90 2.75
CA TRP A 50 -0.22 9.17 2.19
C TRP A 50 0.10 10.66 2.12
N SER A 51 -0.86 11.48 1.69
CA SER A 51 -0.66 12.94 1.57
C SER A 51 -0.53 13.62 2.93
N ASN A 52 -1.06 13.00 4.00
CA ASN A 52 -1.00 13.51 5.36
C ASN A 52 0.19 12.98 6.17
N VAL A 53 1.12 12.21 5.57
CA VAL A 53 2.34 11.78 6.25
C VAL A 53 3.18 13.02 6.60
N PRO A 54 3.46 13.29 7.89
CA PRO A 54 4.23 14.48 8.27
C PRO A 54 5.67 14.43 7.75
N THR A 55 6.15 15.53 7.21
CA THR A 55 7.55 15.64 6.74
C THR A 55 8.55 15.34 7.86
N SER A 56 8.25 15.73 9.10
CA SER A 56 9.09 15.45 10.27
C SER A 56 9.25 13.95 10.53
N LEU A 57 8.26 13.12 10.19
CA LEU A 57 8.38 11.66 10.29
C LEU A 57 9.37 11.13 9.23
N LEU A 58 9.31 11.66 8.01
CA LEU A 58 10.26 11.31 6.95
C LEU A 58 11.69 11.73 7.29
N GLU A 59 11.86 12.92 7.86
CA GLU A 59 13.15 13.43 8.32
C GLU A 59 13.70 12.60 9.50
N THR A 60 12.83 12.20 10.43
CA THR A 60 13.20 11.32 11.54
C THR A 60 13.63 9.95 11.01
N LEU A 61 12.91 9.40 10.02
CA LEU A 61 13.28 8.14 9.39
C LEU A 61 14.64 8.26 8.68
N ALA A 62 14.84 9.31 7.88
CA ALA A 62 16.08 9.56 7.18
C ALA A 62 17.27 9.75 8.15
N SER A 63 17.06 10.50 9.25
CA SER A 63 18.09 10.72 10.27
C SER A 63 18.42 9.47 11.09
N SER A 64 17.55 8.45 11.09
CA SER A 64 17.83 7.16 11.72
C SER A 64 18.79 6.27 10.90
N MET A 65 18.94 6.51 9.59
CA MET A 65 19.71 5.64 8.69
C MET A 65 21.19 5.49 9.09
N PRO A 66 21.93 6.56 9.46
CA PRO A 66 23.31 6.41 9.93
C PRO A 66 23.42 5.47 11.13
N LYS A 67 22.49 5.58 12.09
CA LYS A 67 22.45 4.71 13.27
C LYS A 67 22.24 3.25 12.89
N GLN A 68 21.33 2.97 11.95
CA GLN A 68 21.09 1.60 11.46
C GLN A 68 22.33 1.03 10.77
N ILE A 69 23.03 1.83 9.95
CA ILE A 69 24.28 1.41 9.30
C ILE A 69 25.37 1.09 10.33
N PHE A 70 25.53 1.92 11.36
CA PHE A 70 26.47 1.62 12.46
C PHE A 70 26.13 0.32 13.18
N GLU A 71 24.84 0.02 13.35
CA GLU A 71 24.39 -1.24 13.97
C GLU A 71 24.71 -2.47 13.09
N VAL A 72 24.53 -2.37 11.77
CA VAL A 72 24.93 -3.43 10.83
C VAL A 72 26.44 -3.69 10.94
N ILE A 73 27.25 -2.62 10.97
CA ILE A 73 28.71 -2.72 11.06
C ILE A 73 29.13 -3.36 12.39
N SER A 74 28.56 -2.91 13.51
CA SER A 74 28.90 -3.45 14.83
C SER A 74 28.48 -4.91 15.01
N LYS A 75 27.45 -5.35 14.28
CA LYS A 75 27.00 -6.74 14.23
C LYS A 75 27.68 -7.57 13.13
N ASN A 76 28.75 -7.06 12.51
CA ASN A 76 29.48 -7.74 11.42
C ASN A 76 28.56 -8.18 10.26
N GLY A 77 27.56 -7.36 9.91
CA GLY A 77 26.58 -7.68 8.86
C GLY A 77 25.39 -8.52 9.32
N GLY A 78 25.28 -8.83 10.61
CA GLY A 78 24.11 -9.50 11.19
C GLY A 78 22.85 -8.63 11.23
N ALA A 79 21.71 -9.25 11.53
CA ALA A 79 20.41 -8.57 11.56
C ALA A 79 20.37 -7.42 12.59
N THR A 80 19.89 -6.27 12.16
CA THR A 80 19.53 -5.16 13.04
C THR A 80 18.16 -5.43 13.68
N HIS A 81 17.76 -4.59 14.63
CA HIS A 81 16.41 -4.65 15.19
C HIS A 81 15.33 -4.16 14.20
N TYR A 82 15.74 -3.68 13.02
CA TYR A 82 14.87 -3.16 11.96
C TYR A 82 14.65 -4.19 10.85
#